data_AF-A0A7S4HE72-F1
#
_entry.id   AF-A0A7S4HE72-F1
#
_cell.length_a   1.000
_cell.length_b   1.000
_cell.length_c   1.000
_cell.angle_alpha   90.00
_cell.angle_beta   90.00
_cell.angle_gamma   90.00
#
_symmetry.space_group_name_H-M   'P 1'
#
loop_
_entity.id
_entity.type
_entity.pdbx_description
1 polymer ?
#
loop_
_entity_poly.entity_id
_entity_poly.type
_entity_poly.pdbx_seq_one_letter_code
_entity_poly.pdbx_strand_id
1 'polypeptide(L)'
;VAGSVISGSGSILGDSPVLQDKAYFEATLQTPGSFAIGVATRDAPLDGILSQDKAATAWTFTNSLQGTAVGAGEVIGCALDQGDYPVQVYFYHQGKVVHQISGIRGEVLPAFSVGDGAVLEANFGGREYQQGMPAGFQGIIKSMSLL
;
A
#
# COMPACT_ATOMS: atom_id res chain seq x y z
N VAL A 1 -2.41 -19.12 -1.70
CA VAL A 1 -2.48 -18.34 -2.96
C VAL A 1 -1.12 -17.67 -3.15
N ALA A 2 -0.47 -17.84 -4.30
CA ALA A 2 0.81 -17.18 -4.57
C ALA A 2 0.63 -15.65 -4.51
N GLY A 3 1.62 -14.91 -4.01
CA GLY A 3 1.53 -13.46 -3.90
C GLY A 3 1.39 -12.79 -5.27
N SER A 4 0.76 -11.62 -5.30
CA SER A 4 0.67 -10.82 -6.53
C SER A 4 2.00 -10.11 -6.73
N VAL A 5 2.78 -10.55 -7.73
CA VAL A 5 4.06 -9.93 -8.11
C VAL A 5 3.80 -8.73 -9.02
N ILE A 6 4.49 -7.64 -8.75
CA ILE A 6 4.36 -6.35 -9.43
C ILE A 6 5.75 -5.95 -9.90
N SER A 7 5.92 -5.75 -11.20
CA SER A 7 7.20 -5.42 -11.85
C SER A 7 6.98 -4.55 -13.08
N GLY A 8 8.04 -3.92 -13.59
CA GLY A 8 7.99 -3.05 -14.77
C GLY A 8 8.17 -1.58 -14.38
N SER A 9 7.42 -0.70 -15.04
CA SER A 9 7.44 0.74 -14.76
C SER A 9 6.03 1.31 -14.82
N GLY A 10 5.60 1.96 -13.75
CA GLY A 10 4.27 2.57 -13.62
C GLY A 10 3.54 2.15 -12.35
N SER A 11 2.23 2.36 -12.34
CA SER A 11 1.38 2.11 -11.17
C SER A 11 0.19 1.22 -11.48
N ILE A 12 -0.28 0.53 -10.45
CA ILE A 12 -1.50 -0.29 -10.50
C ILE A 12 -2.34 -0.04 -9.25
N LEU A 13 -3.64 -0.24 -9.39
CA LEU A 13 -4.60 -0.27 -8.28
C LEU A 13 -5.04 -1.72 -8.04
N GLY A 14 -5.42 -2.02 -6.81
CA GLY A 14 -6.16 -3.23 -6.47
C GLY A 14 -7.50 -3.29 -7.20
N ASP A 15 -8.10 -4.46 -7.24
CA ASP A 15 -9.35 -4.71 -7.97
C ASP A 15 -10.62 -4.52 -7.10
N SER A 16 -10.45 -4.19 -5.82
CA SER A 16 -11.54 -3.92 -4.89
C SER A 16 -11.21 -2.73 -3.99
N PRO A 17 -12.20 -1.85 -3.72
CA PRO A 17 -12.03 -0.77 -2.76
C PRO A 17 -11.92 -1.31 -1.34
N VAL A 18 -11.29 -0.52 -0.47
CA VAL A 18 -11.17 -0.83 0.95
C VAL A 18 -12.44 -0.37 1.67
N LEU A 19 -13.34 -1.31 1.95
CA LEU A 19 -14.65 -1.04 2.59
C LEU A 19 -14.65 -1.24 4.11
N GLN A 20 -13.56 -1.75 4.67
CA GLN A 20 -13.44 -2.05 6.11
C GLN A 20 -12.96 -0.82 6.88
N ASP A 21 -13.43 -0.64 8.12
CA ASP A 21 -12.99 0.45 9.01
C ASP A 21 -11.47 0.44 9.21
N LYS A 22 -10.88 -0.74 9.35
CA LYS A 22 -9.43 -0.92 9.49
C LYS A 22 -8.95 -2.03 8.57
N ALA A 23 -7.99 -1.72 7.71
CA ALA A 23 -7.44 -2.66 6.74
C ALA A 23 -5.92 -2.61 6.71
N TYR A 24 -5.28 -3.77 6.54
CA TYR A 24 -3.84 -3.93 6.51
C TYR A 24 -3.38 -4.82 5.36
N PHE A 25 -2.31 -4.41 4.69
CA PHE A 25 -1.63 -5.19 3.67
C PHE A 25 -0.14 -4.89 3.66
N GLU A 26 0.66 -5.80 3.12
CA GLU A 26 2.11 -5.68 3.02
C GLU A 26 2.57 -5.72 1.56
N ALA A 27 3.70 -5.08 1.27
CA ALA A 27 4.51 -5.39 0.11
C ALA A 27 5.91 -5.78 0.54
N THR A 28 6.40 -6.91 0.02
CA THR A 28 7.80 -7.31 0.13
C THR A 28 8.56 -6.77 -1.07
N LEU A 29 9.69 -6.09 -0.83
CA LEU A 29 10.59 -5.64 -1.89
C LEU A 29 11.46 -6.81 -2.33
N GLN A 30 11.14 -7.43 -3.46
CA GLN A 30 11.90 -8.58 -3.99
C GLN A 30 13.20 -8.12 -4.67
N THR A 31 13.10 -7.07 -5.49
CA THR A 31 14.24 -6.45 -6.17
C THR A 31 14.27 -4.96 -5.86
N PRO A 32 15.40 -4.40 -5.40
CA PRO A 32 15.52 -2.97 -5.15
C PRO A 32 15.32 -2.12 -6.40
N GLY A 33 14.75 -0.94 -6.23
CA GLY A 33 14.48 0.06 -7.26
C GLY A 33 13.55 1.14 -6.71
N SER A 34 12.94 1.94 -7.57
CA SER A 34 11.95 2.93 -7.15
C SER A 34 10.59 2.27 -6.95
N PHE A 35 9.93 2.50 -5.82
CA PHE A 35 8.60 1.93 -5.58
C PHE A 35 7.69 2.84 -4.74
N ALA A 36 6.40 2.55 -4.81
CA ALA A 36 5.40 3.11 -3.90
C ALA A 36 4.43 2.03 -3.41
N ILE A 37 3.93 2.21 -2.19
CA ILE A 37 2.83 1.43 -1.61
C ILE A 37 1.89 2.39 -0.87
N GLY A 38 0.59 2.19 -0.99
CA GLY A 38 -0.39 2.91 -0.18
C GLY A 38 -1.79 2.76 -0.73
N VAL A 39 -2.56 3.82 -0.66
CA VAL A 39 -3.94 3.83 -1.16
C VAL A 39 -4.14 4.99 -2.14
N ALA A 40 -5.02 4.80 -3.11
CA ALA A 40 -5.37 5.84 -4.05
C ALA A 40 -6.82 5.71 -4.51
N THR A 41 -7.44 6.81 -4.94
CA THR A 41 -8.74 6.77 -5.60
C THR A 41 -8.60 6.27 -7.05
N ARG A 42 -9.72 5.85 -7.65
CA ARG A 42 -9.75 5.24 -9.00
C ARG A 42 -9.28 6.18 -10.12
N ASP A 43 -9.31 7.49 -9.90
CA ASP A 43 -8.89 8.54 -10.82
C ASP A 43 -7.40 8.93 -10.67
N ALA A 44 -6.64 8.24 -9.81
CA ALA A 44 -5.21 8.48 -9.69
C ALA A 44 -4.46 8.22 -11.03
N PRO A 45 -3.53 9.11 -11.43
CA PRO A 45 -2.77 8.93 -12.65
C PRO A 45 -1.80 7.76 -12.49
N LEU A 46 -1.93 6.74 -13.33
CA LEU A 46 -1.15 5.50 -13.20
C LEU A 46 0.19 5.54 -13.93
N ASP A 47 0.55 6.67 -14.54
CA ASP A 47 1.84 6.87 -15.18
C ASP A 47 2.91 7.27 -14.15
N GLY A 48 3.96 6.45 -14.05
CA GLY A 48 5.07 6.65 -13.11
C GLY A 48 4.78 6.23 -11.66
N ILE A 49 5.58 6.76 -10.73
CA ILE A 49 5.49 6.48 -9.29
C ILE A 49 4.46 7.39 -8.63
N LEU A 50 3.45 6.79 -7.97
CA LEU A 50 2.45 7.51 -7.19
C LEU A 50 3.07 8.11 -5.93
N SER A 51 2.77 9.37 -5.68
CA SER A 51 3.18 10.12 -4.50
C SER A 51 2.27 11.34 -4.32
N GLN A 52 2.18 11.84 -3.08
CA GLN A 52 1.28 12.95 -2.75
C GLN A 52 1.61 14.25 -3.49
N ASP A 53 2.88 14.48 -3.83
CA ASP A 53 3.33 15.66 -4.57
C ASP A 53 2.93 15.61 -6.05
N LYS A 54 2.68 14.42 -6.60
CA LYS A 54 2.30 14.22 -8.02
C LYS A 54 0.81 14.00 -8.21
N ALA A 55 0.13 13.41 -7.23
CA ALA A 55 -1.28 13.07 -7.30
C ALA A 55 -1.98 13.29 -5.96
N ALA A 56 -2.88 14.27 -5.90
CA ALA A 56 -3.71 14.54 -4.71
C ALA A 56 -4.68 13.38 -4.36
N THR A 57 -4.84 12.45 -5.30
CA THR A 57 -5.67 11.25 -5.25
C THR A 57 -4.90 10.01 -4.78
N ALA A 58 -3.62 10.15 -4.41
CA ALA A 58 -2.78 9.05 -3.93
C ALA A 58 -2.10 9.41 -2.59
N TRP A 59 -2.19 8.48 -1.64
CA TRP A 59 -1.56 8.56 -0.32
C TRP A 59 -0.64 7.35 -0.16
N THR A 60 0.61 7.51 -0.60
CA THR A 60 1.60 6.43 -0.69
C THR A 60 2.88 6.77 0.05
N PHE A 61 3.53 5.73 0.57
CA PHE A 61 4.93 5.75 0.95
C PHE A 61 5.78 5.45 -0.29
N THR A 62 6.85 6.23 -0.49
CA THR A 62 7.87 5.96 -1.50
C THR A 62 9.24 5.90 -0.84
N ASN A 63 10.12 5.02 -1.33
CA ASN A 63 11.48 4.98 -0.80
C ASN A 63 12.30 6.24 -1.15
N SER A 64 11.87 7.04 -2.13
CA SER A 64 12.54 8.27 -2.56
C SER A 64 12.20 9.50 -1.73
N LEU A 65 10.99 9.59 -1.15
CA LEU A 65 10.54 10.80 -0.44
C LEU A 65 10.72 10.69 1.07
N GLN A 66 10.46 9.52 1.65
CA GLN A 66 10.50 9.35 3.10
C GLN A 66 11.90 8.99 3.65
N GLY A 67 12.89 8.77 2.79
CA GLY A 67 14.29 8.51 3.19
C GLY A 67 14.51 7.22 3.99
N THR A 68 13.48 6.36 4.08
CA THR A 68 13.56 5.06 4.75
C THR A 68 14.17 4.06 3.77
N ALA A 69 15.37 3.56 4.10
CA ALA A 69 16.03 2.52 3.31
C ALA A 69 15.28 1.19 3.48
N VAL A 70 14.91 0.57 2.35
CA VAL A 70 14.24 -0.72 2.31
C VAL A 70 15.06 -1.64 1.41
N GLY A 71 15.57 -2.72 1.98
CA GLY A 71 16.38 -3.73 1.31
C GLY A 71 15.54 -4.84 0.67
N ALA A 72 16.22 -5.65 -0.14
CA ALA A 72 15.61 -6.85 -0.72
C ALA A 72 15.16 -7.82 0.39
N GLY A 73 13.97 -8.40 0.23
CA GLY A 73 13.31 -9.25 1.21
C GLY A 73 12.61 -8.48 2.35
N GLU A 74 12.83 -7.18 2.48
CA GLU A 74 12.18 -6.39 3.52
C GLU A 74 10.78 -5.96 3.12
N VAL A 75 9.98 -5.61 4.14
CA VAL A 75 8.55 -5.35 4.00
C VAL A 75 8.21 -3.91 4.35
N ILE A 76 7.23 -3.37 3.62
CA ILE A 76 6.47 -2.20 4.04
C ILE A 76 5.02 -2.64 4.27
N GLY A 77 4.54 -2.42 5.49
CA GLY A 77 3.14 -2.58 5.85
C GLY A 77 2.37 -1.28 5.61
N CYS A 78 1.14 -1.38 5.13
CA CYS A 78 0.23 -0.26 4.93
C CYS A 78 -1.06 -0.53 5.71
N ALA A 79 -1.41 0.36 6.64
CA ALA A 79 -2.60 0.26 7.48
C ALA A 79 -3.50 1.47 7.26
N LEU A 80 -4.70 1.25 6.73
CA LEU A 80 -5.72 2.29 6.54
C LEU A 80 -6.71 2.22 7.71
N ASP A 81 -6.89 3.32 8.43
CA ASP A 81 -7.86 3.48 9.52
C ASP A 81 -8.90 4.53 9.13
N GLN A 82 -10.05 4.04 8.69
CA GLN A 82 -11.26 4.80 8.36
C GLN A 82 -12.17 5.02 9.56
N GLY A 83 -11.90 4.34 10.68
CA GLY A 83 -12.63 4.52 11.94
C GLY A 83 -12.17 5.74 12.75
N ASP A 84 -10.98 6.27 12.44
CA ASP A 84 -10.45 7.52 13.01
C ASP A 84 -10.72 8.72 12.08
N TYR A 85 -11.02 9.88 12.65
CA TYR A 85 -11.27 11.10 11.87
C TYR A 85 -10.31 12.24 12.27
N PRO A 86 -9.52 12.78 11.32
CA PRO A 86 -9.51 12.46 9.90
C PRO A 86 -8.94 11.05 9.62
N VAL A 87 -9.42 10.41 8.54
CA VAL A 87 -8.94 9.08 8.09
C VAL A 87 -7.41 9.09 7.99
N GLN A 88 -6.77 8.02 8.44
CA GLN A 88 -5.31 7.88 8.49
C GLN A 88 -4.82 6.70 7.65
N VAL A 89 -3.65 6.85 7.04
CA VAL A 89 -2.85 5.72 6.55
C VAL A 89 -1.49 5.74 7.24
N TYR A 90 -1.11 4.59 7.78
CA TYR A 90 0.15 4.36 8.47
C TYR A 90 1.01 3.41 7.65
N PHE A 91 2.30 3.71 7.58
CA PHE A 91 3.30 2.87 6.91
C PHE A 91 4.27 2.31 7.93
N TYR A 92 4.42 0.99 7.91
CA TYR A 92 5.24 0.24 8.85
C TYR A 92 6.47 -0.32 8.16
N HIS A 93 7.62 -0.22 8.82
CA HIS A 93 8.83 -0.92 8.44
C HIS A 93 9.48 -1.48 9.70
N GLN A 94 9.87 -2.76 9.68
CA GLN A 94 10.37 -3.51 10.84
C GLN A 94 9.47 -3.36 12.08
N GLY A 95 8.15 -3.38 11.87
CA GLY A 95 7.14 -3.29 12.94
C GLY A 95 6.95 -1.91 13.56
N LYS A 96 7.58 -0.85 13.02
CA LYS A 96 7.47 0.53 13.50
C LYS A 96 6.82 1.42 12.46
N VAL A 97 6.00 2.38 12.89
CA VAL A 97 5.49 3.43 11.99
C VAL A 97 6.67 4.27 11.51
N VAL A 98 6.92 4.28 10.21
CA VAL A 98 7.96 5.10 9.56
C VAL A 98 7.38 6.30 8.82
N HIS A 99 6.10 6.25 8.48
CA HIS A 99 5.39 7.37 7.89
C HIS A 99 3.90 7.29 8.18
N GLN A 100 3.23 8.44 8.22
CA GLN A 100 1.80 8.54 8.43
C GLN A 100 1.28 9.69 7.59
N ILE A 101 0.10 9.49 7.02
CA ILE A 101 -0.59 10.50 6.22
C ILE A 101 -2.04 10.58 6.69
N SER A 102 -2.52 11.81 6.94
CA SER A 102 -3.88 12.09 7.39
C SER A 102 -4.76 12.68 6.30
N GLY A 103 -6.08 12.57 6.44
CA GLY A 103 -7.04 13.24 5.58
C GLY A 103 -7.24 12.55 4.24
N ILE A 104 -7.21 11.21 4.24
CA ILE A 104 -7.59 10.39 3.10
C ILE A 104 -9.07 10.66 2.79
N ARG A 105 -9.40 10.78 1.50
CA ARG A 105 -10.75 11.16 1.04
C ARG A 105 -11.20 10.25 -0.09
N GLY A 106 -12.51 10.00 -0.14
CA GLY A 106 -13.13 9.19 -1.18
C GLY A 106 -12.94 7.69 -0.98
N GLU A 107 -13.54 6.92 -1.88
CA GLU A 107 -13.35 5.47 -1.94
C GLU A 107 -11.95 5.17 -2.50
N VAL A 108 -11.13 4.48 -1.71
CA VAL A 108 -9.74 4.18 -2.06
C VAL A 108 -9.51 2.69 -2.30
N LEU A 109 -8.55 2.41 -3.16
CA LEU A 109 -8.05 1.08 -3.50
C LEU A 109 -6.59 0.97 -3.04
N PRO A 110 -6.10 -0.25 -2.74
CA PRO A 110 -4.67 -0.47 -2.60
C PRO A 110 -3.93 -0.01 -3.86
N ALA A 111 -2.81 0.64 -3.70
CA ALA A 111 -2.06 1.23 -4.79
C ALA A 111 -0.58 0.86 -4.66
N PHE A 112 0.02 0.52 -5.79
CA PHE A 112 1.42 0.15 -5.88
C PHE A 112 2.05 0.81 -7.10
N SER A 113 3.30 1.20 -6.99
CA SER A 113 4.10 1.67 -8.11
C SER A 113 5.46 0.99 -8.10
N VAL A 114 6.00 0.77 -9.29
CA VAL A 114 7.36 0.22 -9.49
C VAL A 114 8.06 0.99 -10.61
N GLY A 115 9.37 1.09 -10.51
CA GLY A 115 10.26 1.71 -11.49
C GLY A 115 11.71 1.32 -11.20
N ASP A 116 12.62 1.65 -12.11
CA ASP A 116 14.06 1.37 -11.97
C ASP A 116 14.38 -0.10 -11.62
N GLY A 117 13.61 -1.04 -12.17
CA GLY A 117 13.80 -2.48 -11.96
C GLY A 117 13.21 -3.02 -10.65
N ALA A 118 12.49 -2.20 -9.87
CA ALA A 118 11.84 -2.65 -8.64
C ALA A 118 10.85 -3.80 -8.91
N VAL A 119 10.84 -4.76 -7.98
CA VAL A 119 9.84 -5.83 -7.95
C VAL A 119 9.24 -5.88 -6.56
N LEU A 120 7.92 -5.76 -6.48
CA LEU A 120 7.15 -5.92 -5.25
C LEU A 120 6.35 -7.21 -5.27
N GLU A 121 6.13 -7.79 -4.11
CA GLU A 121 5.15 -8.86 -3.93
C GLU A 121 4.14 -8.46 -2.86
N ALA A 122 2.88 -8.28 -3.28
CA ALA A 122 1.80 -7.84 -2.40
C ALA A 122 1.20 -9.01 -1.58
N ASN A 123 0.85 -8.72 -0.33
CA ASN A 123 0.10 -9.59 0.58
C ASN A 123 -1.10 -8.85 1.16
N PHE A 124 -2.30 -9.26 0.76
CA PHE A 124 -3.57 -8.69 1.24
C PHE A 124 -4.20 -9.48 2.40
N GLY A 125 -3.47 -10.45 2.98
CA GLY A 125 -3.98 -11.36 4.02
C GLY A 125 -4.16 -12.81 3.55
N GLY A 126 -3.68 -13.14 2.34
CA GLY A 126 -3.69 -14.52 1.81
C GLY A 126 -2.55 -15.41 2.36
N ARG A 127 -1.60 -14.81 3.10
CA ARG A 127 -0.50 -15.45 3.82
C ARG A 127 -0.21 -14.66 5.11
N GLU A 128 0.55 -15.26 6.03
CA GLU A 128 0.98 -14.57 7.25
C GLU A 128 1.74 -13.27 6.92
N TYR A 129 1.51 -12.26 7.75
CA TYR A 129 2.18 -10.96 7.66
C TYR A 129 3.56 -11.05 8.32
N GLN A 130 4.60 -10.63 7.60
CA GLN A 130 5.99 -10.81 8.06
C GLN A 130 6.33 -9.90 9.25
N GLN A 131 5.75 -8.70 9.31
CA GLN A 131 5.97 -7.76 10.42
C GLN A 131 4.91 -7.88 11.52
N GLY A 132 4.01 -8.85 11.39
CA GLY A 132 2.79 -8.92 12.19
C GLY A 132 1.80 -7.81 11.79
N MET A 133 0.53 -8.08 12.05
CA MET A 133 -0.52 -7.11 11.79
C MET A 133 -0.72 -6.21 13.02
N PRO A 134 -0.82 -4.88 12.86
CA PRO A 134 -1.15 -3.99 13.97
C PRO A 134 -2.49 -4.37 14.62
N ALA A 135 -2.60 -4.18 15.94
CA ALA A 135 -3.79 -4.57 16.69
C ALA A 135 -5.06 -3.87 16.18
N GLY A 136 -6.14 -4.64 16.01
CA GLY A 136 -7.43 -4.15 15.53
C GLY A 136 -7.54 -3.96 14.01
N PHE A 137 -6.46 -4.19 13.26
CA PHE A 137 -6.52 -4.27 11.81
C PHE A 137 -6.81 -5.69 11.33
N GLN A 138 -7.19 -5.81 10.07
CA GLN A 138 -7.46 -7.08 9.39
C GLN A 138 -7.01 -6.99 7.93
N GLY A 139 -6.80 -8.13 7.28
CA GLY A 139 -6.52 -8.17 5.85
C GLY A 139 -7.66 -7.62 4.99
N ILE A 140 -7.34 -7.27 3.75
CA ILE A 140 -8.32 -6.72 2.83
C ILE A 140 -9.32 -7.81 2.46
N ILE A 141 -10.59 -7.55 2.77
CA ILE A 141 -11.71 -8.40 2.37
C ILE A 141 -12.19 -7.92 0.99
N LYS A 142 -12.09 -8.78 -0.01
CA LYS A 142 -12.75 -8.51 -1.30
C LYS A 142 -14.26 -8.51 -1.11
N SER A 143 -14.90 -7.46 -1.60
CA SER A 143 -16.35 -7.44 -1.74
C SER A 143 -16.76 -8.54 -2.73
N MET A 144 -17.55 -9.50 -2.27
CA MET A 144 -18.23 -10.46 -3.13
C MET A 144 -19.63 -9.90 -3.38
N SER A 145 -19.88 -9.44 -4.60
CA SER A 145 -21.27 -9.25 -5.06
C SER A 145 -21.91 -10.63 -5.16
N LEU A 146 -23.02 -10.85 -4.45
CA LEU A 146 -23.82 -12.09 -4.52
C LEU A 146 -24.88 -12.04 -5.63
N LEU A 147 -24.77 -11.09 -6.55
CA LEU A 147 -25.68 -10.85 -7.68
C LEU A 147 -25.11 -11.40 -8.98
#